data_AF-A0A5C8MI74-F1
#
_entry.id   AF-A0A5C8MI74-F1
#
_cell.length_a   1.000
_cell.length_b   1.000
_cell.length_c   1.000
_cell.angle_alpha   90.00
_cell.angle_beta   90.00
_cell.angle_gamma   90.00
#
_symmetry.space_group_name_H-M   'P 1'
#
loop_
_entity.id
_entity.type
_entity.pdbx_description
1 polymer ?
#
loop_
_entity_poly.entity_id
_entity_poly.type
_entity_poly.pdbx_seq_one_letter_code
_entity_poly.pdbx_strand_id
1 'polypeptide(L)'
;MRQDDLKKLERAIAEITEIAEGFGLDFYPMRYEICPADIIYTFGAYGMPTRFSHWTFGKQFYKMKLQYDLGLSKIYELVINSDPCYAFLLDTNTLIQNKLIVAHVLAHSDFFKNNVRFSNTKRDMVESMAATAERIKHYEHQYGKFEVEKFLDAVLAIQEHIDPSLLRPKLSWTWEDTEIYEEEEPPKTSTPYDDLWKLDEKD
;
A
#
# COMPACT_ATOMS: atom_id res chain seq x y z
N MET A 1 12.17 13.06 -17.73
CA MET A 1 11.66 12.30 -18.91
C MET A 1 11.38 13.27 -20.06
N ARG A 2 11.59 12.87 -21.34
CA ARG A 2 11.27 13.75 -22.49
C ARG A 2 9.75 13.78 -22.73
N GLN A 3 9.24 14.86 -23.32
CA GLN A 3 7.80 15.04 -23.56
C GLN A 3 7.19 13.94 -24.46
N ASP A 4 7.95 13.43 -25.43
CA ASP A 4 7.51 12.33 -26.29
C ASP A 4 7.39 11.00 -25.54
N ASP A 5 8.26 10.78 -24.55
CA ASP A 5 8.23 9.58 -23.72
C ASP A 5 7.02 9.59 -22.79
N LEU A 6 6.57 10.77 -22.32
CA LEU A 6 5.35 10.94 -21.54
C LEU A 6 4.10 10.55 -22.34
N LYS A 7 3.96 11.07 -23.57
CA LYS A 7 2.83 10.72 -24.45
C LYS A 7 2.76 9.22 -24.76
N LYS A 8 3.92 8.60 -24.98
CA LYS A 8 4.01 7.15 -25.18
C LYS A 8 3.58 6.37 -23.94
N LEU A 9 3.92 6.88 -22.75
CA LEU A 9 3.50 6.28 -21.49
C LEU A 9 2.00 6.42 -21.28
N GLU A 10 1.42 7.60 -21.49
CA GLU A 10 -0.04 7.82 -21.39
C GLU A 10 -0.82 6.87 -22.31
N ARG A 11 -0.37 6.75 -23.56
CA ARG A 11 -0.94 5.79 -24.51
C ARG A 11 -0.82 4.35 -24.01
N ALA A 12 0.35 3.98 -23.49
CA ALA A 12 0.56 2.64 -22.98
C ALA A 12 -0.27 2.33 -21.73
N ILE A 13 -0.48 3.33 -20.86
CA ILE A 13 -1.39 3.22 -19.71
C ILE A 13 -2.79 2.90 -20.22
N ALA A 14 -3.32 3.66 -21.18
CA ALA A 14 -4.64 3.40 -21.75
C ALA A 14 -4.77 1.98 -22.34
N GLU A 15 -3.79 1.55 -23.15
CA GLU A 15 -3.77 0.20 -23.75
C GLU A 15 -3.73 -0.90 -22.67
N ILE A 16 -2.92 -0.74 -21.62
CA ILE A 16 -2.81 -1.73 -20.55
C ILE A 16 -4.07 -1.75 -19.68
N THR A 17 -4.64 -0.59 -19.37
CA THR A 17 -5.89 -0.50 -18.59
C THR A 17 -7.04 -1.18 -19.34
N GLU A 18 -7.18 -0.95 -20.65
CA GLU A 18 -8.19 -1.63 -21.48
C GLU A 18 -8.02 -3.15 -21.44
N ILE A 19 -6.78 -3.63 -21.56
CA ILE A 19 -6.48 -5.07 -21.47
C ILE A 19 -6.84 -5.60 -20.07
N ALA A 20 -6.49 -4.88 -19.01
CA ALA A 20 -6.78 -5.28 -17.63
C ALA A 20 -8.28 -5.37 -17.34
N GLU A 21 -9.06 -4.39 -17.82
CA GLU A 21 -10.53 -4.42 -17.77
C GLU A 21 -11.09 -5.58 -18.59
N GLY A 22 -10.50 -5.86 -19.77
CA GLY A 22 -10.86 -7.01 -20.60
C GLY A 22 -10.61 -8.37 -19.94
N PHE A 23 -9.64 -8.46 -19.02
CA PHE A 23 -9.42 -9.64 -18.16
C PHE A 23 -10.36 -9.70 -16.94
N GLY A 24 -11.16 -8.66 -16.70
CA GLY A 24 -12.11 -8.59 -15.58
C GLY A 24 -11.49 -8.16 -14.25
N LEU A 25 -10.32 -7.50 -14.26
CA LEU A 25 -9.74 -6.93 -13.05
C LEU A 25 -10.57 -5.74 -12.57
N ASP A 26 -10.84 -5.68 -11.26
CA ASP A 26 -11.57 -4.60 -10.61
C ASP A 26 -10.64 -3.82 -9.67
N PHE A 27 -10.09 -2.71 -10.16
CA PHE A 27 -9.15 -1.84 -9.43
C PHE A 27 -9.75 -0.47 -9.11
N TYR A 28 -9.14 0.27 -8.19
CA TYR A 28 -9.52 1.67 -7.91
C TYR A 28 -9.09 2.61 -9.05
N PRO A 29 -9.70 3.80 -9.20
CA PRO A 29 -9.25 4.79 -10.16
C PRO A 29 -7.77 5.12 -9.97
N MET A 30 -6.97 4.91 -11.01
CA MET A 30 -5.51 5.03 -10.94
C MET A 30 -5.03 6.45 -11.22
N ARG A 31 -4.06 6.92 -10.42
CA ARG A 31 -3.33 8.18 -10.63
C ARG A 31 -1.83 7.89 -10.72
N TYR A 32 -1.25 8.12 -11.89
CA TYR A 32 0.18 7.93 -12.13
C TYR A 32 0.90 9.28 -12.04
N GLU A 33 1.97 9.33 -11.24
CA GLU A 33 2.83 10.49 -11.12
C GLU A 33 4.29 10.09 -11.34
N ILE A 34 5.03 10.86 -12.13
CA ILE A 34 6.46 10.65 -12.30
C ILE A 34 7.21 11.53 -11.33
N CYS A 35 8.07 10.90 -10.52
CA CYS A 35 8.80 11.56 -9.47
C CYS A 35 10.31 11.34 -9.59
N PRO A 36 11.12 12.35 -9.21
CA PRO A 36 12.55 12.16 -9.06
C PRO A 36 12.84 11.22 -7.89
N ALA A 37 14.04 10.61 -7.90
CA ALA A 37 14.47 9.69 -6.86
C ALA A 37 14.28 10.25 -5.45
N ASP A 38 14.67 11.51 -5.20
CA ASP A 38 14.60 12.14 -3.89
C ASP A 38 13.20 12.10 -3.28
N ILE A 39 12.17 12.27 -4.11
CA ILE A 39 10.77 12.26 -3.68
C ILE A 39 10.31 10.82 -3.38
N ILE A 40 10.64 9.85 -4.24
CA ILE A 40 10.29 8.44 -4.01
C ILE A 40 10.94 7.91 -2.74
N TYR A 41 12.21 8.22 -2.52
CA TYR A 41 12.92 7.79 -1.31
C TYR A 41 12.43 8.54 -0.06
N THR A 42 11.93 9.77 -0.21
CA THR A 42 11.22 10.47 0.88
C THR A 42 9.95 9.72 1.25
N PHE A 43 9.11 9.34 0.28
CA PHE A 43 7.93 8.51 0.57
C PHE A 43 8.29 7.14 1.15
N GLY A 44 9.35 6.50 0.66
CA GLY A 44 9.80 5.21 1.20
C GLY A 44 10.30 5.30 2.66
N ALA A 45 10.97 6.38 3.02
CA ALA A 45 11.48 6.57 4.39
C ALA A 45 10.43 7.10 5.36
N TYR A 46 9.56 8.01 4.92
CA TYR A 46 8.51 8.60 5.73
C TYR A 46 7.23 7.73 5.73
N GLY A 47 7.09 6.82 4.78
CA GLY A 47 5.94 5.94 4.58
C GLY A 47 4.77 6.58 3.82
N MET A 48 4.57 7.90 3.95
CA MET A 48 3.51 8.66 3.28
C MET A 48 3.94 10.14 3.06
N PRO A 49 3.29 10.89 2.14
CA PRO A 49 3.66 12.26 1.82
C PRO A 49 3.57 13.27 2.98
N THR A 50 2.64 13.08 3.92
CA THR A 50 2.24 14.08 4.92
C THR A 50 2.39 13.54 6.36
N ARG A 51 3.58 13.03 6.70
CA ARG A 51 3.88 12.55 8.06
C ARG A 51 4.49 13.64 8.94
N PHE A 52 4.37 13.48 10.26
CA PHE A 52 5.08 14.31 11.22
C PHE A 52 6.61 14.19 11.05
N SER A 53 7.33 15.24 11.43
CA SER A 53 8.78 15.27 11.36
C SER A 53 9.41 14.52 12.53
N HIS A 54 10.38 13.65 12.23
CA HIS A 54 11.18 12.96 13.25
C HIS A 54 12.55 12.59 12.68
N TRP A 55 13.61 12.65 13.49
CA TRP A 55 14.98 12.44 13.04
C TRP A 55 15.23 11.02 12.50
N THR A 56 14.50 10.01 13.00
CA THR A 56 14.62 8.62 12.54
C THR A 56 14.25 8.48 11.05
N PHE A 57 13.25 9.21 10.58
CA PHE A 57 12.85 9.21 9.16
C PHE A 57 13.96 9.83 8.29
N GLY A 58 14.61 10.89 8.76
CA GLY A 58 15.78 11.47 8.08
C GLY A 58 16.96 10.49 8.00
N LYS A 59 17.23 9.75 9.07
CA LYS A 59 18.24 8.68 9.08
C LYS A 59 17.91 7.56 8.10
N GLN A 60 16.64 7.14 8.04
CA GLN A 60 16.19 6.11 7.09
C GLN A 60 16.27 6.60 5.64
N PHE A 61 15.86 7.84 5.37
CA PHE A 61 15.98 8.47 4.06
C PHE A 61 17.44 8.46 3.59
N TYR A 62 18.36 8.92 4.43
CA TYR A 62 19.78 8.93 4.09
C TYR A 62 20.32 7.54 3.76
N LYS A 63 19.95 6.52 4.56
CA LYS A 63 20.33 5.12 4.32
C LYS A 63 19.83 4.63 2.96
N MET A 64 18.54 4.81 2.66
CA MET A 64 17.94 4.33 1.41
C MET A 64 18.49 5.08 0.19
N LYS A 65 18.64 6.40 0.31
CA LYS A 65 19.20 7.25 -0.75
C LYS A 65 20.66 6.90 -1.04
N LEU A 66 21.46 6.63 -0.01
CA LEU A 66 22.84 6.19 -0.18
C LEU A 66 22.91 4.84 -0.91
N GLN A 67 22.04 3.89 -0.57
CA GLN A 67 21.96 2.62 -1.31
C GLN A 67 21.61 2.83 -2.78
N TYR A 68 20.72 3.79 -3.08
CA TYR A 68 20.40 4.16 -4.45
C TYR A 68 21.58 4.79 -5.19
N ASP A 69 22.27 5.75 -4.56
CA ASP A 69 23.41 6.45 -5.18
C ASP A 69 24.60 5.51 -5.43
N LEU A 70 24.76 4.50 -4.58
CA LEU A 70 25.74 3.43 -4.77
C LEU A 70 25.27 2.32 -5.72
N GLY A 71 24.05 2.41 -6.27
CA GLY A 71 23.48 1.41 -7.18
C GLY A 71 23.13 0.07 -6.54
N LEU A 72 23.03 0.01 -5.21
CA LEU A 72 22.75 -1.21 -4.45
C LEU A 72 21.25 -1.54 -4.36
N SER A 73 20.38 -0.52 -4.50
CA SER A 73 18.94 -0.69 -4.44
C SER A 73 18.23 0.37 -5.29
N LYS A 74 17.19 -0.02 -6.02
CA LYS A 74 16.40 0.89 -6.84
C LYS A 74 14.92 0.63 -6.62
N ILE A 75 14.19 1.65 -6.18
CA ILE A 75 12.73 1.62 -6.10
C ILE A 75 12.20 2.08 -7.46
N TYR A 76 11.53 1.17 -8.17
CA TYR A 76 10.96 1.45 -9.49
C TYR A 76 9.61 2.17 -9.38
N GLU A 77 8.82 1.77 -8.38
CA GLU A 77 7.51 2.32 -8.07
C GLU A 77 7.22 2.35 -6.57
N LEU A 78 6.31 3.26 -6.18
CA LEU A 78 5.67 3.25 -4.88
C LEU A 78 4.17 3.43 -5.08
N VAL A 79 3.37 2.57 -4.43
CA VAL A 79 1.91 2.57 -4.56
C VAL A 79 1.28 2.91 -3.22
N ILE A 80 0.34 3.86 -3.22
CA ILE A 80 -0.52 4.18 -2.09
C ILE A 80 -1.92 3.67 -2.40
N ASN A 81 -2.35 2.65 -1.66
CA ASN A 81 -3.65 2.00 -1.80
C ASN A 81 -4.75 2.83 -1.12
N SER A 82 -5.07 3.97 -1.73
CA SER A 82 -6.24 4.80 -1.41
C SER A 82 -7.28 4.73 -2.52
N ASP A 83 -8.39 5.42 -2.34
CA ASP A 83 -9.40 5.63 -3.39
C ASP A 83 -9.49 7.14 -3.68
N PRO A 84 -8.84 7.65 -4.75
CA PRO A 84 -8.16 6.94 -5.84
C PRO A 84 -6.78 6.35 -5.45
N CYS A 85 -6.31 5.35 -6.20
CA CYS A 85 -5.01 4.70 -5.97
C CYS A 85 -3.89 5.49 -6.65
N TYR A 86 -2.84 5.84 -5.89
CA TYR A 86 -1.72 6.62 -6.40
C TYR A 86 -0.51 5.73 -6.67
N ALA A 87 0.12 5.94 -7.82
CA ALA A 87 1.29 5.21 -8.28
C ALA A 87 2.39 6.19 -8.67
N PHE A 88 3.47 6.20 -7.91
CA PHE A 88 4.64 7.04 -8.15
C PHE A 88 5.70 6.24 -8.91
N LEU A 89 6.03 6.70 -10.12
CA LEU A 89 7.00 6.08 -11.01
C LEU A 89 8.31 6.86 -10.99
N LEU A 90 9.44 6.15 -10.94
CA LEU A 90 10.75 6.80 -10.98
C LEU A 90 11.06 7.38 -12.38
N ASP A 91 11.50 8.63 -12.42
CA ASP A 91 11.79 9.39 -13.65
C ASP A 91 12.94 8.83 -14.52
N THR A 92 13.84 8.03 -13.93
CA THR A 92 14.93 7.33 -14.63
C THR A 92 14.52 6.00 -15.24
N ASN A 93 13.27 5.57 -15.07
CA ASN A 93 12.79 4.33 -15.67
C ASN A 93 12.67 4.45 -17.19
N THR A 94 12.99 3.38 -17.88
CA THR A 94 12.74 3.26 -19.32
C THR A 94 11.25 3.07 -19.59
N LEU A 95 10.81 3.37 -20.82
CA LEU A 95 9.41 3.18 -21.21
C LEU A 95 8.94 1.72 -21.01
N ILE A 96 9.79 0.74 -21.30
CA ILE A 96 9.47 -0.69 -21.14
C ILE A 96 9.28 -1.02 -19.66
N GLN A 97 10.15 -0.51 -18.79
CA GLN A 97 10.00 -0.68 -17.34
C GLN A 97 8.67 -0.08 -16.87
N ASN A 98 8.36 1.16 -17.27
CA ASN A 98 7.09 1.78 -16.88
C ASN A 98 5.86 1.00 -17.39
N LYS A 99 5.91 0.38 -18.58
CA LYS A 99 4.82 -0.50 -19.04
C LYS A 99 4.59 -1.70 -18.11
N LEU A 100 5.67 -2.38 -17.73
CA LEU A 100 5.59 -3.52 -16.80
C LEU A 100 5.08 -3.09 -15.43
N ILE A 101 5.57 -1.96 -14.94
CA ILE A 101 5.16 -1.39 -13.65
C ILE A 101 3.67 -1.01 -13.69
N VAL A 102 3.19 -0.36 -14.75
CA VAL A 102 1.76 0.00 -14.88
C VAL A 102 0.87 -1.23 -14.79
N ALA A 103 1.22 -2.30 -15.51
CA ALA A 103 0.49 -3.57 -15.44
C ALA A 103 0.55 -4.19 -14.04
N HIS A 104 1.72 -4.16 -13.41
CA HIS A 104 1.92 -4.67 -12.05
C HIS A 104 1.11 -3.90 -11.00
N VAL A 105 1.09 -2.57 -11.09
CA VAL A 105 0.37 -1.69 -10.17
C VAL A 105 -1.15 -1.86 -10.30
N LEU A 106 -1.66 -2.08 -11.52
CA LEU A 106 -3.09 -2.40 -11.71
C LEU A 106 -3.49 -3.68 -10.97
N ALA A 107 -2.66 -4.73 -11.09
CA ALA A 107 -2.87 -5.97 -10.35
C ALA A 107 -2.77 -5.77 -8.83
N HIS A 108 -1.88 -4.90 -8.36
CA HIS A 108 -1.86 -4.51 -6.95
C HIS A 108 -3.18 -3.87 -6.52
N SER A 109 -3.66 -2.86 -7.24
CA SER A 109 -4.88 -2.13 -6.90
C SER A 109 -6.09 -3.07 -6.84
N ASP A 110 -6.22 -3.99 -7.81
CA ASP A 110 -7.24 -5.05 -7.80
C ASP A 110 -7.11 -5.96 -6.56
N PHE A 111 -5.91 -6.48 -6.30
CA PHE A 111 -5.65 -7.34 -5.16
C PHE A 111 -6.00 -6.64 -3.83
N PHE A 112 -5.62 -5.38 -3.66
CA PHE A 112 -5.92 -4.62 -2.45
C PHE A 112 -7.41 -4.31 -2.31
N LYS A 113 -8.14 -4.12 -3.42
CA LYS A 113 -9.58 -3.89 -3.41
C LYS A 113 -10.37 -5.15 -3.06
N ASN A 114 -10.00 -6.29 -3.61
CA ASN A 114 -10.80 -7.52 -3.57
C ASN A 114 -10.35 -8.53 -2.51
N ASN A 115 -9.21 -8.31 -1.85
CA ASN A 115 -8.72 -9.23 -0.83
C ASN A 115 -9.31 -8.93 0.56
N VAL A 116 -9.96 -9.94 1.15
CA VAL A 116 -10.61 -9.86 2.47
C VAL A 116 -9.67 -9.38 3.60
N ARG A 117 -8.37 -9.68 3.54
CA ARG A 117 -7.40 -9.24 4.55
C ARG A 117 -7.15 -7.74 4.51
N PHE A 118 -7.38 -7.09 3.36
CA PHE A 118 -7.23 -5.66 3.17
C PHE A 118 -8.55 -4.89 3.26
N SER A 119 -9.69 -5.58 3.45
CA SER A 119 -11.02 -4.97 3.59
C SER A 119 -11.09 -3.89 4.69
N ASN A 120 -10.33 -4.06 5.77
CA ASN A 120 -10.28 -3.14 6.91
C ASN A 120 -9.21 -2.05 6.78
N THR A 121 -8.47 -2.02 5.66
CA THR A 121 -7.51 -0.94 5.40
C THR A 121 -8.27 0.34 5.10
N LYS A 122 -7.97 1.39 5.87
CA LYS A 122 -8.52 2.72 5.65
C LYS A 122 -8.16 3.21 4.24
N ARG A 123 -9.12 3.78 3.53
CA ARG A 123 -8.94 4.29 2.16
C ARG A 123 -8.52 5.76 2.13
N ASP A 124 -8.72 6.46 3.26
CA ASP A 124 -8.42 7.87 3.53
C ASP A 124 -7.06 8.06 4.22
N MET A 125 -6.12 7.12 4.06
CA MET A 125 -4.84 7.12 4.78
C MET A 125 -4.03 8.41 4.59
N VAL A 126 -4.06 8.99 3.39
CA VAL A 126 -3.34 10.24 3.09
C VAL A 126 -3.88 11.40 3.93
N GLU A 127 -5.20 11.50 4.08
CA GLU A 127 -5.87 12.55 4.87
C GLU A 127 -5.67 12.34 6.37
N SER A 128 -5.85 11.10 6.84
CA SER A 128 -5.68 10.75 8.25
C SER A 128 -4.24 11.03 8.72
N MET A 129 -3.23 10.82 7.87
CA MET A 129 -1.84 11.11 8.21
C MET A 129 -1.55 12.61 8.20
N ALA A 130 -2.09 13.36 7.23
CA ALA A 130 -1.98 14.82 7.21
C ALA A 130 -2.57 15.45 8.48
N ALA A 131 -3.76 15.00 8.90
CA ALA A 131 -4.39 15.46 10.14
C ALA A 131 -3.54 15.15 11.39
N THR A 132 -2.87 13.99 11.40
CA THR A 132 -1.98 13.60 12.49
C THR A 132 -0.71 14.47 12.52
N ALA A 133 -0.14 14.78 11.36
CA ALA A 133 1.02 15.66 11.24
C ALA A 133 0.70 17.07 11.75
N GLU A 134 -0.46 17.63 11.37
CA GLU A 134 -0.89 18.94 11.85
C GLU A 134 -1.14 18.93 13.37
N ARG A 135 -1.72 17.86 13.91
CA ARG A 135 -1.90 17.70 15.35
C ARG A 135 -0.57 17.67 16.11
N ILE A 136 0.43 16.95 15.60
CA ILE A 136 1.77 16.92 16.22
C ILE A 136 2.42 18.29 16.16
N LYS A 137 2.33 18.99 15.02
CA LYS A 137 2.83 20.36 14.86
C LYS A 137 2.16 21.33 15.84
N HIS A 138 0.86 21.17 16.08
CA HIS A 138 0.15 21.92 17.11
C HIS A 138 0.74 21.66 18.51
N TYR A 139 1.03 20.42 18.86
CA TYR A 139 1.69 20.09 20.13
C TYR A 139 3.10 20.66 20.23
N GLU A 140 3.88 20.67 19.15
CA GLU A 140 5.20 21.32 19.13
C GLU A 140 5.09 22.82 19.43
N HIS A 141 4.02 23.48 18.98
CA HIS A 141 3.78 24.89 19.27
C HIS A 141 3.35 25.12 20.73
N GLN A 142 2.52 24.23 21.30
CA GLN A 142 2.02 24.36 22.67
C GLN A 142 3.04 23.99 23.75
N TYR A 143 3.80 22.91 23.54
CA TYR A 143 4.67 22.31 24.55
C TYR A 143 6.17 22.46 24.24
N GLY A 144 6.52 22.95 23.05
CA GLY A 144 7.88 23.03 22.57
C GLY A 144 8.33 21.76 21.87
N LYS A 145 9.17 21.94 20.84
CA LYS A 145 9.63 20.85 19.98
C LYS A 145 10.38 19.75 20.73
N PHE A 146 11.26 20.12 21.66
CA PHE A 146 12.10 19.17 22.39
C PHE A 146 11.29 18.18 23.24
N GLU A 147 10.27 18.66 23.95
CA GLU A 147 9.42 17.81 24.79
C GLU A 147 8.58 16.83 23.94
N VAL A 148 8.04 17.31 22.82
CA VAL A 148 7.29 16.45 21.87
C VAL A 148 8.20 15.42 21.23
N GLU A 149 9.41 15.79 20.80
CA GLU A 149 10.39 14.88 20.22
C GLU A 149 10.81 13.79 21.21
N LYS A 150 11.10 14.15 22.47
CA LYS A 150 11.41 13.20 23.53
C LYS A 150 10.27 12.21 23.80
N PHE A 151 9.02 12.67 23.73
CA PHE A 151 7.86 11.80 23.83
C PHE A 151 7.76 10.84 22.63
N LEU A 152 7.93 11.36 21.41
CA LEU A 152 7.92 10.56 20.19
C LEU A 152 9.03 9.50 20.19
N ASP A 153 10.24 9.83 20.65
CA ASP A 153 11.34 8.89 20.81
C ASP A 153 10.95 7.70 21.69
N ALA A 154 10.31 7.96 22.84
CA ALA A 154 9.85 6.90 23.74
C ALA A 154 8.76 6.02 23.11
N VAL A 155 7.81 6.61 22.39
CA VAL A 155 6.74 5.87 21.71
C VAL A 155 7.29 5.03 20.57
N LEU A 156 8.16 5.60 19.72
CA LEU A 156 8.76 4.91 18.59
C LEU A 156 9.70 3.78 19.02
N ALA A 157 10.38 3.92 20.16
CA ALA A 157 11.17 2.84 20.74
C ALA A 157 10.30 1.63 21.13
N ILE A 158 9.05 1.85 21.56
CA ILE A 158 8.12 0.78 21.91
C ILE A 158 7.44 0.19 20.66
N GLN A 159 7.22 0.97 19.60
CA GLN A 159 6.51 0.56 18.38
C GLN A 159 7.02 -0.77 17.80
N GLU A 160 8.34 -0.95 17.74
CA GLU A 160 8.99 -2.15 17.18
C GLU A 160 8.77 -3.41 18.04
N HIS A 161 8.27 -3.26 19.26
CA HIS A 161 7.97 -4.35 20.18
C HIS A 161 6.48 -4.71 20.23
N ILE A 162 5.63 -3.97 19.53
CA ILE A 162 4.20 -4.26 19.48
C ILE A 162 3.97 -5.36 18.43
N ASP A 163 3.46 -6.51 18.86
CA ASP A 163 3.06 -7.58 17.94
C ASP A 163 1.94 -7.06 17.00
N PRO A 164 2.17 -7.01 15.67
CA PRO A 164 1.15 -6.60 14.71
C PRO A 164 -0.12 -7.45 14.77
N SER A 165 -0.03 -8.68 15.28
CA SER A 165 -1.15 -9.60 15.41
C SER A 165 -2.18 -9.14 16.46
N LEU A 166 -1.78 -8.30 17.43
CA LEU A 166 -2.68 -7.73 18.43
C LEU A 166 -3.63 -6.69 17.84
N LEU A 167 -3.22 -6.05 16.75
CA LEU A 167 -4.02 -5.09 15.98
C LEU A 167 -4.85 -5.77 14.89
N ARG A 168 -4.97 -7.11 14.90
CA ARG A 168 -5.90 -7.82 14.01
C ARG A 168 -7.24 -7.09 14.06
N PRO A 169 -7.75 -6.58 12.93
CA PRO A 169 -9.17 -6.30 12.83
C PRO A 169 -9.87 -7.56 13.31
N LYS A 170 -10.93 -7.43 14.12
CA LYS A 170 -11.81 -8.56 14.40
C LYS A 170 -12.32 -9.05 13.03
N LEU A 171 -11.64 -10.01 12.43
CA LEU A 171 -12.32 -11.07 11.71
C LEU A 171 -13.37 -11.52 12.72
N SER A 172 -14.64 -11.30 12.40
CA SER A 172 -15.80 -11.49 13.28
C SER A 172 -16.02 -12.98 13.55
N TRP A 173 -15.00 -13.63 14.10
CA TRP A 173 -14.94 -15.02 14.40
C TRP A 173 -14.34 -15.08 15.80
N THR A 174 -15.23 -15.01 16.78
CA THR A 174 -14.96 -15.46 18.12
C THR A 174 -14.94 -17.00 18.14
N TRP A 175 -14.34 -17.59 19.16
CA TRP A 175 -14.36 -19.05 19.31
C TRP A 175 -15.80 -19.57 19.47
N GLU A 176 -16.69 -18.76 20.04
CA GLU A 176 -18.14 -18.99 20.08
C GLU A 176 -18.77 -19.03 18.67
N ASP A 177 -18.34 -18.18 17.73
CA ASP A 177 -18.80 -18.23 16.33
C ASP A 177 -18.31 -19.49 15.59
N THR A 178 -17.24 -20.12 16.08
CA THR A 178 -16.68 -21.36 15.50
C THR A 178 -17.51 -22.58 15.92
N GLU A 179 -17.99 -22.59 17.17
CA GLU A 179 -18.91 -23.63 17.68
C GLU A 179 -20.29 -23.55 17.00
N ILE A 180 -20.79 -22.34 16.68
CA ILE A 180 -22.06 -22.15 15.96
C ILE A 180 -21.97 -22.66 14.50
N TYR A 181 -20.81 -22.53 13.85
CA TYR A 181 -20.59 -23.01 12.48
C TYR A 181 -20.35 -24.52 12.37
N GLU A 182 -19.92 -25.19 13.45
CA GLU A 182 -19.85 -26.65 13.48
C GLU A 182 -21.25 -27.30 13.55
N GLU A 183 -22.26 -26.57 14.05
CA GLU A 183 -23.64 -27.09 14.18
C GLU A 183 -24.56 -26.80 12.99
N GLU A 184 -24.37 -25.67 12.27
CA GLU A 184 -25.17 -25.36 11.07
C GLU A 184 -24.34 -25.52 9.78
N GLU A 185 -24.48 -26.66 9.08
CA GLU A 185 -23.99 -26.76 7.70
C GLU A 185 -24.69 -25.68 6.84
N PRO A 186 -23.96 -24.71 6.24
CA PRO A 186 -24.57 -23.75 5.35
C PRO A 186 -25.19 -24.49 4.15
N PRO A 187 -26.32 -24.00 3.58
CA PRO A 187 -26.93 -24.60 2.41
C PRO A 187 -25.91 -24.60 1.27
N LYS A 188 -25.42 -25.79 0.90
CA LYS A 188 -24.40 -25.98 -0.13
C LYS A 188 -24.94 -25.46 -1.47
N THR A 189 -24.53 -24.26 -1.87
CA THR A 189 -24.80 -23.73 -3.20
C THR A 189 -23.91 -24.44 -4.20
N SER A 190 -24.50 -25.02 -5.25
CA SER A 190 -23.73 -25.78 -6.22
C SER A 190 -22.74 -24.90 -6.96
N THR A 191 -21.45 -25.19 -6.85
CA THR A 191 -20.40 -24.49 -7.58
C THR A 191 -19.94 -25.32 -8.79
N PRO A 192 -19.40 -24.68 -9.86
CA PRO A 192 -18.86 -25.39 -11.02
C PRO A 192 -17.69 -26.34 -10.72
N TYR A 193 -17.17 -26.33 -9.49
CA TYR A 193 -16.02 -27.10 -9.03
C TYR A 193 -16.40 -28.13 -7.96
N ASP A 194 -17.69 -28.39 -7.75
CA ASP A 194 -18.19 -29.35 -6.76
C ASP A 194 -17.81 -30.80 -7.08
N ASP A 195 -17.45 -31.08 -8.32
CA ASP A 195 -16.96 -32.37 -8.82
C ASP A 195 -15.58 -32.73 -8.28
N LEU A 196 -14.73 -31.73 -8.00
CA LEU A 196 -13.38 -31.93 -7.44
C LEU A 196 -13.42 -32.51 -6.02
N TRP A 197 -14.44 -32.17 -5.24
CA TRP A 197 -14.57 -32.62 -3.85
C TRP A 197 -15.12 -34.05 -3.73
N LYS A 198 -15.67 -34.61 -4.81
CA LYS A 198 -16.20 -35.98 -4.87
C LYS A 198 -15.18 -37.00 -5.39
N LEU A 199 -13.96 -36.57 -5.71
CA LEU A 199 -12.91 -37.44 -6.26
C LEU A 199 -12.38 -38.48 -5.24
N ASP A 200 -12.54 -38.21 -3.93
CA ASP A 200 -12.11 -39.11 -2.86
C ASP A 200 -13.22 -40.07 -2.38
N GLU A 201 -14.46 -39.91 -2.85
CA GLU A 201 -15.54 -40.87 -2.59
C GLU A 201 -15.42 -42.05 -3.56
N LYS A 202 -14.79 -43.14 -3.10
CA LYS A 202 -14.87 -44.45 -3.78
C LYS A 202 -16.20 -45.12 -3.43
N ASP A 203 -16.89 -45.63 -4.46
CA ASP A 203 -18.07 -46.51 -4.37
C ASP A 203 -17.90 -47.66 -3.35
#